data_AF-A0A2X2BGN3-F1
#
_entry.id   AF-A0A2X2BGN3-F1
#
_cell.length_a   1.000
_cell.length_b   1.000
_cell.length_c   1.000
_cell.angle_alpha   90.00
_cell.angle_beta   90.00
_cell.angle_gamma   90.00
#
_symmetry.space_group_name_H-M   'P 1'
#
loop_
_entity.id
_entity.type
_entity.pdbx_description
1 polymer ?
#
loop_
_entity_poly.entity_id
_entity_poly.type
_entity_poly.pdbx_seq_one_letter_code
_entity_poly.pdbx_strand_id
1 'polypeptide(L)' 'MAQDYHHGVRVIEINEGTRPIRTISTAIVGVVCTADDADEKTFPLNKPVLLIDVSQAIGKAGKTGT' A
#
# COMPACT_ATOMS: atom_id res chain seq x y z
N MET A 1 11.68 -11.46 -34.50
CA MET A 1 12.76 -12.41 -34.18
C MET A 1 12.87 -12.48 -32.67
N ALA A 2 12.49 -13.61 -32.07
CA ALA A 2 12.54 -13.83 -30.63
C ALA A 2 13.92 -14.42 -30.30
N GLN A 3 14.80 -13.61 -29.70
CA GLN A 3 16.13 -14.06 -29.25
C GLN A 3 16.51 -13.59 -27.83
N ASP A 4 15.56 -13.06 -27.04
CA ASP A 4 15.79 -12.72 -25.63
C ASP A 4 15.05 -13.68 -24.68
N TYR A 5 15.06 -14.97 -24.97
CA TYR A 5 14.56 -15.99 -24.03
C TYR A 5 15.73 -16.68 -23.35
N HIS A 6 16.01 -16.28 -22.11
CA HIS A 6 16.97 -16.98 -21.26
C HIS A 6 16.27 -18.15 -20.56
N HIS A 7 16.44 -19.37 -21.10
CA HIS A 7 15.99 -20.58 -20.42
C HIS A 7 17.11 -21.12 -19.53
N GLY A 8 16.97 -20.95 -18.23
CA GLY A 8 17.97 -21.35 -17.23
C GLY A 8 17.99 -20.41 -16.04
N VAL A 9 18.79 -20.74 -15.03
CA VAL A 9 18.93 -19.93 -13.82
C VAL A 9 19.84 -18.73 -14.10
N ARG A 10 19.39 -17.53 -13.74
CA ARG A 10 20.19 -16.30 -13.78
C ARG A 10 20.58 -15.91 -12.36
N VAL A 11 21.86 -15.58 -12.15
CA VAL A 11 22.34 -15.00 -10.90
C VAL A 11 22.40 -13.49 -11.05
N ILE A 12 21.79 -12.76 -10.13
CA ILE A 12 21.90 -11.31 -9.99
C ILE A 12 22.40 -11.06 -8.58
N GLU A 13 23.64 -10.60 -8.46
CA GLU A 13 24.21 -10.25 -7.17
C GLU A 13 23.79 -8.82 -6.83
N ILE A 14 22.84 -8.70 -5.91
CA ILE A 14 22.33 -7.41 -5.42
C ILE A 14 23.08 -7.10 -4.13
N ASN A 15 24.08 -6.22 -4.21
CA ASN A 15 24.84 -5.72 -3.05
C ASN A 15 24.22 -4.44 -2.42
N GLU A 16 22.94 -4.18 -2.71
CA GLU A 16 22.20 -3.03 -2.18
C GLU A 16 21.61 -3.33 -0.80
N GLY A 17 22.27 -2.84 0.26
CA GLY A 17 21.72 -2.53 1.58
C GLY A 17 21.16 -3.69 2.44
N THR A 18 21.18 -3.52 3.76
CA THR A 18 20.39 -4.38 4.66
C THR A 18 18.92 -4.31 4.27
N ARG A 19 18.33 -5.40 3.77
CA ARG A 19 16.87 -5.55 3.72
C ARG A 19 16.40 -5.53 5.18
N PRO A 20 15.80 -4.43 5.68
CA PRO A 20 15.50 -4.35 7.10
C PRO A 20 14.49 -5.45 7.44
N ILE A 21 14.82 -6.26 8.44
CA ILE A 21 13.86 -7.18 9.04
C ILE A 21 12.82 -6.31 9.72
N ARG A 22 11.61 -6.31 9.18
CA ARG A 22 10.49 -5.53 9.72
C ARG A 22 9.74 -6.42 10.68
N THR A 23 9.66 -6.03 11.95
CA THR A 23 8.69 -6.63 12.86
C THR A 23 7.29 -6.36 12.30
N ILE A 24 6.51 -7.41 12.08
CA ILE A 24 5.13 -7.24 11.61
C ILE A 24 4.32 -6.64 12.75
N SER A 25 3.64 -5.52 12.51
CA SER A 25 2.71 -4.98 13.50
C SER A 25 1.55 -5.94 13.67
N THR A 26 1.37 -6.48 14.87
CA THR A 26 0.15 -7.20 15.26
C THR A 26 -0.96 -6.25 15.68
N ALA A 27 -0.62 -5.00 16.02
CA ALA A 27 -1.57 -3.94 16.29
C ALA A 27 -1.98 -3.28 14.97
N ILE A 28 -3.19 -3.62 14.50
CA ILE A 28 -3.82 -3.02 13.33
C ILE A 28 -4.90 -2.07 13.84
N VAL A 29 -4.82 -0.80 13.45
CA VAL A 29 -5.83 0.21 13.80
C VAL A 29 -6.96 0.14 12.78
N GLY A 30 -8.18 -0.13 13.26
CA GLY A 30 -9.41 0.02 12.47
C GLY A 30 -10.03 1.38 12.75
N VAL A 31 -10.38 2.13 11.70
CA VAL A 31 -11.04 3.44 11.80
C VAL A 31 -12.33 3.40 10.99
N VAL A 32 -13.39 3.95 11.57
CA VAL A 32 -14.66 4.22 10.88
C VAL A 32 -14.94 5.71 11.05
N CYS A 33 -15.02 6.41 9.94
CA CYS A 33 -15.20 7.86 9.87
C CYS A 33 -16.18 8.19 8.76
N THR A 34 -16.78 9.38 8.82
CA THR A 34 -17.75 9.85 7.82
C THR A 34 -17.29 11.17 7.24
N ALA A 35 -17.20 11.29 5.92
CA ALA A 35 -16.85 12.53 5.22
C ALA A 35 -17.53 12.55 3.83
N ASP A 36 -18.19 13.66 3.51
CA ASP A 36 -18.89 13.82 2.23
C ASP A 36 -17.93 14.13 1.07
N ASP A 37 -16.74 14.65 1.36
CA ASP A 37 -15.71 15.02 0.39
C ASP A 37 -14.56 13.99 0.30
N ALA A 38 -14.76 12.78 0.84
CA ALA A 38 -13.82 11.68 0.69
C ALA A 38 -13.71 11.22 -0.76
N ASP A 39 -12.49 10.85 -1.18
CA ASP A 39 -12.26 10.32 -2.53
C ASP A 39 -12.88 8.93 -2.67
N GLU A 40 -13.97 8.80 -3.42
CA GLU A 40 -14.75 7.56 -3.57
C GLU A 40 -13.95 6.38 -4.16
N LYS A 41 -12.87 6.65 -4.90
CA LYS A 41 -11.99 5.59 -5.44
C LYS A 41 -11.11 5.00 -4.35
N THR A 42 -10.61 5.86 -3.45
CA THR A 42 -9.79 5.48 -2.31
C THR A 42 -10.65 4.90 -1.17
N PHE A 43 -11.85 5.47 -0.96
CA PHE A 43 -12.80 5.09 0.09
C PHE A 43 -14.20 4.78 -0.50
N PRO A 44 -14.40 3.62 -1.13
CA PRO A 44 -15.71 3.26 -1.67
C PRO A 44 -16.72 3.02 -0.55
N LEU A 45 -17.95 3.47 -0.76
CA LEU A 45 -19.04 3.30 0.19
C LEU A 45 -19.23 1.83 0.57
N ASN A 46 -19.38 1.57 1.88
CA ASN A 46 -19.61 0.24 2.46
C ASN A 46 -18.52 -0.81 2.15
N LYS A 47 -17.31 -0.40 1.77
CA LYS A 47 -16.20 -1.32 1.51
C LYS A 47 -15.00 -0.96 2.37
N PRO A 48 -14.56 -1.85 3.29
CA PRO A 48 -13.32 -1.62 4.02
C PRO A 48 -12.12 -1.70 3.08
N VAL A 49 -11.16 -0.80 3.28
CA VAL A 49 -9.93 -0.71 2.49
C VAL A 49 -8.73 -0.84 3.43
N LEU A 50 -7.75 -1.66 3.02
CA LEU A 50 -6.48 -1.76 3.74
C LEU A 50 -5.58 -0.58 3.37
N LEU A 51 -5.19 0.21 4.37
CA LEU A 51 -4.21 1.29 4.24
C LEU A 51 -2.90 0.86 4.91
N ILE A 52 -1.82 0.83 4.13
CA ILE A 52 -0.47 0.51 4.64
C ILE A 52 0.36 1.76 4.94
N ASP A 53 -0.09 2.93 4.47
CA ASP A 53 0.49 4.24 4.76
C ASP A 53 -0.63 5.25 4.98
N VAL A 54 -0.85 5.60 6.25
CA VAL A 54 -1.91 6.54 6.65
C VAL A 54 -1.58 7.97 6.24
N SER A 55 -0.30 8.35 6.22
CA SER A 55 0.11 9.73 5.89
C SER A 55 -0.14 10.05 4.41
N GLN A 56 0.01 9.06 3.54
CA GLN A 56 -0.34 9.21 2.12
C GLN A 56 -1.86 9.19 1.90
N ALA A 57 -2.59 8.38 2.68
CA ALA A 57 -4.03 8.20 2.52
C ALA A 57 -4.87 9.34 3.11
N ILE A 58 -4.39 10.02 4.17
CA ILE A 58 -5.19 11.01 4.91
C ILE A 58 -5.63 12.20 4.04
N GLY A 59 -4.82 12.61 3.06
CA GLY A 59 -5.17 13.68 2.12
C GLY A 59 -6.38 13.35 1.23
N LYS A 60 -6.76 12.08 1.13
CA LYS A 60 -7.92 11.58 0.38
C LYS A 60 -9.16 11.36 1.25
N ALA A 61 -9.01 11.44 2.57
CA ALA A 61 -10.11 11.21 3.52
C ALA A 61 -11.12 12.36 3.58
N GLY A 62 -10.82 13.49 2.93
CA GLY A 62 -11.65 14.69 2.97
C GLY A 62 -11.34 15.58 4.18
N LYS A 63 -12.12 16.65 4.33
CA LYS A 63 -11.96 17.68 5.37
C LYS A 63 -13.26 18.01 6.09
N THR A 64 -14.41 17.57 5.57
CA THR A 64 -15.72 17.93 6.16
C THR A 64 -16.18 16.94 7.23
N GLY A 65 -15.44 15.85 7.42
CA GLY A 65 -15.82 14.72 8.26
C GLY A 65 -15.16 14.64 9.64
N THR A 66 -15.44 13.53 10.33
CA THR A 66 -14.84 13.09 11.60
C THR A 66 -14.54 11.61 11.59
#